data_AF-A0A9N7JJ66-F1
#
_entry.id   AF-A0A9N7JJ66-F1
#
_cell.length_a   1.000
_cell.length_b   1.000
_cell.length_c   1.000
_cell.angle_alpha   90.00
_cell.angle_beta   90.00
_cell.angle_gamma   90.00
#
_symmetry.space_group_name_H-M   'P 1'
#
loop_
_entity.id
_entity.type
_entity.pdbx_description
1 polymer ?
#
loop_
_entity_poly.entity_id
_entity_poly.type
_entity_poly.pdbx_seq_one_letter_code
_entity_poly.pdbx_strand_id
1 'polypeptide(L)'
;MAKRFEFGLEKLLQIRVEKEDENKRLFTESQREREIVKEKLKSLKESYSKYNGIGSGDSAAYQKIKKNYLFALNKGIDSTEKEVALKEREVNFRRENLKKSQIERKTVDILKEKQKIAYIREQDRIEQISNDEFALYAYMRNHRKEVKS
;
A
#
# COMPACT_ATOMS: atom_id res chain seq x y z
N MET A 1 -17.41 32.33 17.47
CA MET A 1 -16.50 31.74 16.46
C MET A 1 -17.01 30.34 16.17
N ALA A 2 -17.31 30.03 14.91
CA ALA A 2 -17.75 28.69 14.52
C ALA A 2 -16.74 27.65 15.01
N LYS A 3 -17.22 26.54 15.58
CA LYS A 3 -16.35 25.47 16.08
C LYS A 3 -15.57 24.88 14.90
N ARG A 4 -14.35 24.38 15.10
CA ARG A 4 -13.63 23.69 14.02
C ARG A 4 -14.22 22.28 13.86
N PHE A 5 -14.28 21.76 12.62
CA PHE A 5 -14.68 20.37 12.39
C PHE A 5 -13.68 19.42 13.07
N GLU A 6 -14.19 18.52 13.90
CA GLU A 6 -13.43 17.47 14.59
C GLU A 6 -13.96 16.11 14.17
N PHE A 7 -13.09 15.28 13.62
CA PHE A 7 -13.45 13.93 13.21
C PHE A 7 -13.22 12.95 14.36
N GLY A 8 -14.30 12.34 14.87
CA GLY A 8 -14.24 11.46 16.04
C GLY A 8 -13.37 10.20 15.85
N LEU A 9 -13.07 9.81 14.60
CA LEU A 9 -12.25 8.64 14.29
C LEU A 9 -10.84 9.00 13.78
N GLU A 10 -10.33 10.20 14.11
CA GLU A 10 -9.00 10.64 13.65
C GLU A 10 -7.88 9.68 14.09
N LYS A 11 -7.90 9.22 15.34
CA LYS A 11 -6.92 8.24 15.86
C LYS A 11 -7.00 6.91 15.11
N LEU A 12 -8.22 6.45 14.79
CA LEU A 12 -8.41 5.22 14.02
C LEU A 12 -7.87 5.37 12.60
N LEU A 13 -8.08 6.53 11.97
CA LEU A 13 -7.53 6.82 10.66
C LEU A 13 -6.00 6.78 10.68
N GLN A 14 -5.38 7.42 11.67
CA GLN A 14 -3.93 7.40 11.84
C GLN A 14 -3.38 5.97 11.97
N ILE A 15 -3.98 5.14 12.83
CA ILE A 15 -3.59 3.73 12.98
C ILE A 15 -3.68 2.97 11.64
N ARG A 16 -4.71 3.24 10.84
CA ARG A 16 -4.88 2.60 9.53
C ARG A 16 -3.85 3.09 8.49
N VAL A 17 -3.43 4.35 8.56
CA VAL A 17 -2.33 4.88 7.73
C VAL A 17 -1.01 4.18 8.09
N GLU A 18 -0.68 4.12 9.38
CA GLU A 18 0.54 3.47 9.87
C GLU A 18 0.58 1.99 9.46
N LYS A 19 -0.54 1.28 9.58
CA LYS A 19 -0.68 -0.12 9.16
C LYS A 19 -0.56 -0.30 7.65
N GLU A 20 -1.07 0.63 6.84
CA GLU A 20 -0.88 0.59 5.39
C GLU A 20 0.61 0.75 5.05
N ASP A 21 1.29 1.70 5.70
CA ASP A 21 2.70 1.97 5.45
C ASP A 21 3.62 0.83 5.89
N GLU A 22 3.31 0.16 7.01
CA GLU A 22 3.97 -1.08 7.40
C GLU A 22 3.80 -2.17 6.34
N ASN A 23 2.58 -2.39 5.84
CA ASN A 23 2.33 -3.39 4.80
C ASN A 23 3.03 -3.04 3.47
N LYS A 24 3.19 -1.76 3.12
CA LYS A 24 3.98 -1.34 1.95
C LYS A 24 5.46 -1.71 2.11
N ARG A 25 6.03 -1.48 3.30
CA ARG A 25 7.42 -1.84 3.61
C ARG A 25 7.62 -3.35 3.47
N LEU A 26 6.79 -4.15 4.13
CA LEU A 26 6.86 -5.61 4.08
C LEU A 26 6.67 -6.16 2.66
N PHE A 27 5.75 -5.58 1.89
CA PHE A 27 5.56 -5.95 0.50
C PHE A 27 6.80 -5.64 -0.35
N THR A 28 7.42 -4.48 -0.14
CA THR A 28 8.65 -4.09 -0.86
C THR A 28 9.82 -5.00 -0.51
N GLU A 29 9.98 -5.32 0.77
CA GLU A 29 11.00 -6.24 1.26
C GLU A 29 10.83 -7.64 0.67
N SER A 30 9.62 -8.21 0.72
CA SER A 30 9.34 -9.54 0.15
C SER A 30 9.61 -9.60 -1.37
N GLN A 31 9.32 -8.51 -2.10
CA GLN A 31 9.66 -8.43 -3.53
C GLN A 31 11.18 -8.42 -3.75
N ARG A 32 11.92 -7.63 -2.97
CA ARG A 32 13.37 -7.59 -3.03
C ARG A 32 13.99 -8.97 -2.76
N GLU A 33 13.54 -9.64 -1.71
CA GLU A 33 13.99 -11.00 -1.38
C GLU A 33 13.71 -11.98 -2.52
N ARG A 34 12.52 -11.92 -3.13
CA ARG A 34 12.19 -12.75 -4.29
C ARG A 34 13.16 -12.51 -5.44
N GLU A 35 13.49 -11.26 -5.76
CA GLU A 35 14.43 -10.95 -6.83
C GLU A 35 15.83 -11.49 -6.54
N ILE A 36 16.32 -11.37 -5.31
CA ILE A 36 17.63 -11.94 -4.91
C ILE A 36 17.66 -13.46 -5.15
N VAL A 37 16.60 -14.18 -4.77
CA VAL A 37 16.53 -15.63 -4.97
C VAL A 37 16.41 -15.97 -6.47
N LYS A 38 15.68 -15.17 -7.26
CA LYS A 38 15.60 -15.33 -8.72
C LYS A 38 16.93 -15.10 -9.41
N GLU A 39 17.69 -14.10 -8.99
CA GLU A 39 19.05 -13.85 -9.49
C GLU A 39 20.00 -15.00 -9.15
N LYS A 40 19.92 -15.54 -7.93
CA LYS A 40 20.66 -16.74 -7.53
C LYS A 40 20.29 -17.96 -8.36
N LEU A 41 18.99 -18.16 -8.64
CA LEU A 41 18.55 -19.24 -9.52
C LEU A 41 19.11 -19.08 -10.94
N LYS A 42 19.10 -17.85 -11.46
CA LYS A 42 19.65 -17.52 -12.77
C LYS A 42 21.14 -17.84 -12.85
N SER A 43 21.92 -17.41 -11.85
CA SER A 43 23.38 -17.67 -11.83
C SER A 43 23.70 -19.17 -11.72
N LEU A 44 22.90 -19.95 -10.98
CA LEU A 44 23.03 -21.41 -10.93
C LEU A 44 22.73 -22.06 -12.29
N LYS A 45 21.68 -21.62 -12.99
CA LYS A 45 21.33 -22.11 -14.33
C LYS A 45 22.38 -21.75 -15.37
N GLU A 46 22.93 -20.54 -15.31
CA GLU A 46 24.05 -20.11 -16.15
C GLU A 46 25.31 -20.96 -15.89
N SER A 47 25.64 -21.22 -14.62
CA SER A 47 26.75 -22.10 -14.24
C SER A 47 26.54 -23.51 -14.79
N TYR A 48 25.34 -24.06 -14.65
CA TYR A 48 25.01 -25.36 -15.23
C TYR A 48 25.20 -25.37 -16.75
N SER A 49 24.64 -24.39 -17.45
CA SER A 49 24.77 -24.27 -18.92
C SER A 49 26.23 -24.20 -19.37
N LYS A 50 27.09 -23.52 -18.61
CA LYS A 50 28.53 -23.38 -18.92
C LYS A 50 29.29 -24.70 -18.81
N TYR A 51 28.96 -25.52 -17.82
CA TYR A 51 29.73 -26.74 -17.50
C TYR A 51 29.10 -28.05 -18.01
N ASN A 52 27.88 -28.01 -18.57
CA ASN A 52 27.15 -29.19 -19.06
C ASN A 52 27.66 -29.77 -20.40
N GLY A 53 28.59 -29.10 -21.11
CA GLY A 53 29.17 -29.62 -22.36
C GLY A 53 30.25 -30.69 -22.13
N ILE A 54 30.50 -31.58 -23.10
CA ILE A 54 31.59 -32.57 -23.05
C ILE A 54 32.83 -32.01 -23.76
N GLY A 55 33.98 -31.95 -23.08
CA GLY A 55 35.25 -31.58 -23.69
C GLY A 55 35.90 -32.80 -24.36
N SER A 56 36.21 -32.72 -25.65
CA SER A 56 36.99 -33.74 -26.34
C SER A 56 38.44 -33.71 -25.84
N GLY A 57 38.75 -34.56 -24.85
CA GLY A 57 40.06 -34.62 -24.19
C GLY A 57 40.05 -34.76 -22.66
N ASP A 58 38.87 -34.73 -22.03
CA ASP A 58 38.73 -34.81 -20.58
C ASP A 58 39.16 -36.19 -20.02
N SER A 59 40.10 -36.22 -19.06
CA SER A 59 40.48 -37.42 -18.31
C SER A 59 39.28 -38.05 -17.57
N ALA A 60 39.27 -39.38 -17.42
CA ALA A 60 38.22 -40.10 -16.68
C ALA A 60 38.00 -39.56 -15.25
N ALA A 61 39.08 -39.12 -14.58
CA ALA A 61 38.99 -38.49 -13.26
C ALA A 61 38.25 -37.14 -13.32
N TYR A 62 38.55 -36.32 -14.33
CA TYR A 62 37.91 -35.02 -14.54
C TYR A 62 36.43 -35.17 -14.88
N GLN A 63 36.07 -36.14 -15.73
CA GLN A 63 34.67 -36.45 -16.05
C GLN A 63 33.85 -36.82 -14.80
N LYS A 64 34.44 -37.60 -13.88
CA LYS A 64 33.79 -37.97 -12.61
C LYS A 64 33.58 -36.75 -11.70
N ILE A 65 34.58 -35.89 -11.57
CA ILE A 65 34.48 -34.64 -10.80
C ILE A 65 33.41 -33.73 -11.38
N LYS A 66 33.40 -33.55 -12.70
CA LYS A 66 32.43 -32.74 -13.44
C LYS A 66 31.00 -33.24 -13.26
N LYS A 67 30.78 -34.56 -13.35
CA LYS A 67 29.48 -35.17 -13.11
C LYS A 67 28.98 -34.90 -11.68
N ASN A 68 29.85 -35.03 -10.68
CA ASN A 68 29.50 -34.73 -9.29
C ASN A 68 29.14 -33.26 -9.09
N TYR A 69 29.90 -32.35 -9.71
CA TYR A 69 29.62 -30.92 -9.68
C TYR A 69 28.27 -30.57 -10.33
N LEU A 70 27.98 -31.13 -11.52
CA LEU A 70 26.69 -30.93 -12.20
C LEU A 70 25.52 -31.49 -11.39
N PHE A 71 25.70 -32.63 -10.72
CA PHE A 71 24.70 -33.18 -9.82
C PHE A 71 24.43 -32.27 -8.62
N ALA A 72 25.49 -31.72 -7.99
CA ALA A 72 25.35 -30.76 -6.91
C ALA A 72 24.66 -29.46 -7.37
N LEU A 73 25.00 -28.97 -8.58
CA LEU A 73 24.34 -27.82 -9.20
C LEU A 73 22.86 -28.07 -9.44
N ASN A 74 22.49 -29.21 -10.04
CA ASN A 74 21.08 -29.56 -10.25
C ASN A 74 20.31 -29.62 -8.94
N LYS A 75 20.87 -30.26 -7.91
CA LYS A 75 20.26 -30.26 -6.57
C LYS A 75 20.08 -28.85 -5.99
N GLY A 76 21.05 -27.96 -6.23
CA GLY A 76 20.99 -26.56 -5.83
C GLY A 76 19.96 -25.74 -6.62
N ILE A 77 19.79 -26.03 -7.92
CA ILE A 77 18.75 -25.44 -8.77
C ILE A 77 17.39 -25.87 -8.24
N ASP A 78 17.16 -27.17 -8.03
CA ASP A 78 15.89 -27.71 -7.54
C ASP A 78 15.49 -27.12 -6.18
N SER A 79 16.45 -26.95 -5.27
CA SER A 79 16.18 -26.34 -3.96
C SER A 79 15.86 -24.84 -4.09
N THR A 80 16.60 -24.13 -4.92
CA THR A 80 16.39 -22.70 -5.16
C THR A 80 15.08 -22.44 -5.89
N GLU A 81 14.63 -23.32 -6.80
CA GLU A 81 13.31 -23.23 -7.44
C GLU A 81 12.16 -23.36 -6.43
N LYS A 82 12.29 -24.28 -5.47
CA LYS A 82 11.34 -24.38 -4.35
C LYS A 82 11.34 -23.11 -3.50
N GLU A 83 12.51 -22.54 -3.24
CA GLU A 83 12.65 -21.29 -2.51
C GLU A 83 11.97 -20.12 -3.24
N VAL A 84 12.15 -20.00 -4.56
CA VAL A 84 11.45 -19.00 -5.38
C VAL A 84 9.93 -19.16 -5.25
N ALA A 85 9.41 -20.38 -5.35
CA ALA A 85 7.98 -20.63 -5.21
C ALA A 85 7.44 -20.23 -3.84
N LEU A 86 8.21 -20.45 -2.76
CA LEU A 86 7.84 -20.00 -1.41
C LEU A 86 7.84 -18.46 -1.32
N LYS A 87 8.87 -17.80 -1.85
CA LYS A 87 8.94 -16.33 -1.86
C LYS A 87 7.82 -15.71 -2.72
N GLU A 88 7.43 -16.34 -3.82
CA GLU A 88 6.28 -15.89 -4.62
C GLU A 88 4.96 -15.98 -3.85
N ARG A 89 4.74 -17.06 -3.09
CA ARG A 89 3.57 -17.17 -2.20
C ARG A 89 3.57 -16.07 -1.14
N GLU A 90 4.72 -15.80 -0.54
CA GLU A 90 4.86 -14.73 0.46
C GLU A 90 4.55 -13.35 -0.14
N VAL A 91 5.10 -13.04 -1.32
CA VAL A 91 4.81 -11.77 -2.01
C VAL A 91 3.31 -11.62 -2.30
N ASN A 92 2.64 -12.69 -2.73
CA ASN A 92 1.20 -12.67 -2.97
C ASN A 92 0.41 -12.47 -1.67
N PHE A 93 0.81 -13.13 -0.58
CA PHE A 93 0.21 -12.92 0.73
C PHE A 93 0.35 -11.45 1.20
N ARG A 94 1.55 -10.87 1.07
CA ARG A 94 1.80 -9.46 1.42
C ARG A 94 1.02 -8.49 0.53
N ARG A 95 0.86 -8.82 -0.75
CA ARG A 95 0.04 -8.03 -1.69
C ARG A 95 -1.42 -7.96 -1.23
N GLU A 96 -2.01 -9.09 -0.86
CA GLU A 96 -3.40 -9.12 -0.39
C GLU A 96 -3.58 -8.37 0.93
N ASN A 97 -2.62 -8.48 1.86
CA ASN A 97 -2.64 -7.71 3.11
C ASN A 97 -2.55 -6.20 2.87
N LEU A 98 -1.66 -5.77 1.97
CA LEU A 98 -1.55 -4.37 1.58
C LEU A 98 -2.87 -3.87 0.99
N LYS A 99 -3.47 -4.61 0.07
CA LYS A 99 -4.77 -4.28 -0.53
C LYS A 99 -5.86 -4.14 0.53
N LYS A 100 -5.92 -5.07 1.50
CA LYS A 100 -6.86 -5.00 2.61
C LYS A 100 -6.66 -3.73 3.44
N SER A 101 -5.43 -3.42 3.83
CA SER A 101 -5.13 -2.20 4.61
C SER A 101 -5.49 -0.90 3.86
N GLN A 102 -5.29 -0.87 2.54
CA GLN A 102 -5.68 0.27 1.70
C GLN A 102 -7.20 0.47 1.70
N ILE A 103 -7.97 -0.62 1.59
CA ILE A 103 -9.43 -0.56 1.64
C ILE A 103 -9.88 -0.08 3.03
N GLU A 104 -9.29 -0.62 4.10
CA GLU A 104 -9.60 -0.22 5.47
C GLU A 104 -9.34 1.27 5.69
N ARG A 105 -8.18 1.80 5.29
CA ARG A 105 -7.90 3.24 5.41
C ARG A 105 -8.87 4.08 4.60
N LYS A 106 -9.03 3.77 3.30
CA LYS A 106 -9.92 4.52 2.39
C LYS A 106 -11.36 4.57 2.91
N THR A 107 -11.83 3.50 3.55
CA THR A 107 -13.16 3.47 4.15
C THR A 107 -13.32 4.56 5.21
N VAL A 108 -12.32 4.74 6.08
CA VAL A 108 -12.37 5.78 7.14
C VAL A 108 -12.16 7.18 6.55
N ASP A 109 -11.28 7.31 5.55
CA ASP A 109 -11.11 8.58 4.82
C ASP A 109 -12.44 9.05 4.20
N ILE A 110 -13.17 8.14 3.53
CA ILE A 110 -14.48 8.45 2.94
C ILE A 110 -15.50 8.85 4.02
N LEU A 111 -15.49 8.19 5.18
CA LEU A 111 -16.36 8.56 6.30
C LEU A 111 -16.04 9.97 6.81
N LYS A 112 -14.75 10.32 6.94
CA LYS A 112 -14.29 11.66 7.33
C LYS A 112 -14.79 12.72 6.35
N GLU A 113 -14.62 12.48 5.06
CA GLU A 113 -15.04 13.43 4.02
C GLU A 113 -16.56 13.64 4.02
N LYS A 114 -17.34 12.55 4.13
CA LYS A 114 -18.81 12.65 4.23
C LYS A 114 -19.25 13.46 5.44
N GLN A 115 -18.65 13.23 6.61
CA GLN A 115 -18.96 13.99 7.82
C GLN A 115 -18.57 15.46 7.69
N LYS A 116 -17.43 15.75 7.05
CA LYS A 116 -16.97 17.11 6.80
C LYS A 116 -17.93 17.86 5.87
N ILE A 117 -18.40 17.23 4.80
CA ILE A 117 -19.39 17.82 3.88
C ILE A 117 -20.69 18.11 4.63
N ALA A 118 -21.18 17.18 5.46
CA ALA A 118 -22.38 17.40 6.25
C ALA A 118 -22.21 18.56 7.25
N TYR A 119 -21.04 18.65 7.89
CA TYR A 119 -20.70 19.74 8.79
C TYR A 119 -20.73 21.11 8.10
N ILE A 120 -20.10 21.23 6.93
CA ILE A 120 -20.06 22.48 6.15
C ILE A 120 -21.49 22.91 5.78
N ARG A 121 -22.30 21.99 5.24
CA ARG A 121 -23.70 22.29 4.88
C ARG A 121 -24.51 22.80 6.07
N GLU A 122 -24.27 22.27 7.25
CA GLU A 122 -24.96 22.73 8.46
C GLU A 122 -24.48 24.11 8.91
N GLN A 123 -23.18 24.41 8.81
CA GLN A 123 -22.67 25.76 9.07
C GLN A 123 -23.25 26.77 8.08
N ASP A 124 -23.26 26.44 6.78
CA ASP A 124 -23.83 27.30 5.74
C ASP A 124 -25.32 27.59 6.01
N ARG A 125 -26.08 26.57 6.44
CA ARG A 125 -27.49 26.71 6.82
C ARG A 125 -27.67 27.66 8.02
N ILE A 126 -26.85 27.51 9.05
CA ILE A 126 -26.90 28.37 10.25
C ILE A 126 -26.55 29.82 9.88
N GLU A 127 -25.52 30.01 9.06
CA GLU A 127 -25.10 31.33 8.59
C GLU A 127 -26.18 31.99 7.74
N GLN A 128 -26.83 31.24 6.85
CA GLN A 128 -27.93 31.74 6.03
C GLN A 128 -29.10 32.23 6.89
N ILE A 129 -29.55 31.42 7.86
CA ILE A 129 -30.64 31.80 8.78
C ILE A 129 -30.29 33.08 9.54
N SER A 130 -29.07 33.15 10.08
CA SER A 130 -28.56 34.32 10.80
C SER A 130 -28.55 35.58 9.92
N ASN A 131 -28.09 35.45 8.67
CA ASN A 131 -28.07 36.55 7.70
C ASN A 131 -29.48 37.04 7.34
N ASP A 132 -30.42 36.12 7.14
CA ASP A 132 -31.82 36.45 6.86
C ASP A 132 -32.47 37.17 8.05
N GLU A 133 -32.19 36.73 9.29
CA GLU A 133 -32.62 37.41 10.51
C GLU A 133 -32.06 38.84 10.59
N PHE A 134 -30.76 39.02 10.35
CA PHE A 134 -30.14 40.35 10.33
C PHE A 134 -30.74 41.26 9.26
N ALA A 135 -31.01 40.73 8.07
CA ALA A 135 -31.65 41.47 6.98
C ALA A 135 -33.07 41.92 7.37
N LEU A 136 -33.86 41.04 8.00
CA LEU A 136 -35.20 41.37 8.49
C LEU A 136 -35.16 42.46 9.56
N TYR A 137 -34.27 42.33 10.55
CA TYR A 137 -34.11 43.35 11.59
C TYR A 137 -33.69 44.70 11.01
N ALA A 138 -32.75 44.71 10.05
CA ALA A 138 -32.33 45.92 9.36
C ALA A 138 -33.49 46.58 8.60
N TYR A 139 -34.27 45.77 7.87
CA TYR A 139 -35.46 46.23 7.16
C TYR A 139 -36.50 46.84 8.11
N MET A 140 -36.88 46.12 9.17
CA MET A 140 -37.83 46.62 10.18
C MET A 140 -37.36 47.91 10.84
N ARG A 141 -36.05 48.03 11.12
CA ARG A 141 -35.47 49.25 11.71
C ARG A 141 -35.56 50.44 10.76
N ASN A 142 -35.28 50.25 9.48
CA ASN A 142 -35.34 51.31 8.48
C ASN A 142 -36.80 51.75 8.24
N HIS A 143 -37.72 50.79 8.12
CA HIS A 143 -39.12 51.10 7.88
C HIS A 143 -39.78 51.81 9.08
N ARG A 144 -39.37 51.47 10.33
CA ARG A 144 -39.83 52.19 11.53
C ARG A 144 -39.30 53.63 11.64
N LYS A 145 -38.21 53.97 10.94
CA LYS A 145 -37.72 55.36 10.85
C LYS A 145 -38.53 56.19 9.84
N GLU A 146 -38.95 55.58 8.74
CA GLU A 146 -39.76 56.23 7.70
C GLU A 146 -41.17 56.60 8.20
N VAL A 147 -41.79 55.74 9.01
CA VAL A 147 -43.15 55.98 9.57
C VAL A 147 -43.18 57.04 10.69
N LYS A 148 -42.02 57.41 11.24
CA LYS A 148 -41.90 58.43 12.30
C LYS A 148 -41.50 59.82 11.79
N SER A 149 -41.24 59.95 10.48
CA SER A 149 -40.98 61.23 9.81
C SER A 149 -42.25 61.78 9.17
#